data_AF-N1R0N3-F1
#
_entry.id   AF-N1R0N3-F1
#
_cell.length_a   1.000
_cell.length_b   1.000
_cell.length_c   1.000
_cell.angle_alpha   90.00
_cell.angle_beta   90.00
_cell.angle_gamma   90.00
#
_symmetry.space_group_name_H-M   'P 1'
#
loop_
_entity.id
_entity.type
_entity.pdbx_description
1 polymer ?
#
loop_
_entity_poly.entity_id
_entity_poly.type
_entity_poly.pdbx_seq_one_letter_code
_entity_poly.pdbx_strand_id
1 'polypeptide(L)'
;MAAGLSGSTMASFAVKNPLLAAAARFRTLPSRAGRPLPFSPFTRTARRRGQETGGEVPMTEMLGTFALSVGAAVGMEFWAQWAHKALWHASLWHMHESHHRPRDGPFELNDVFAIINAGPAIALLAYGFFHRGLIPGLCFGAGLGITLFGMAYMFVHDGLVHRRFPVGPIADVPYFRRVAAAHKIHHMDKFEGVPYGLFLGPKELEDVGGLDELEQELARINRTRSI
;
A
#
# COMPACT_ATOMS: atom_id res chain seq x y z
N MET A 1 -11.32 25.50 66.32
CA MET A 1 -12.41 26.49 66.31
C MET A 1 -12.04 27.64 65.41
N ALA A 2 -12.76 27.86 64.31
CA ALA A 2 -12.78 29.13 63.58
C ALA A 2 -14.17 29.26 62.95
N ALA A 3 -14.87 30.30 63.37
CA ALA A 3 -16.26 30.62 63.05
C ALA A 3 -16.42 31.17 61.63
N GLY A 4 -17.66 31.11 61.14
CA GLY A 4 -18.04 31.48 59.77
C GLY A 4 -18.13 32.98 59.48
N LEU A 5 -18.21 33.25 58.18
CA LEU A 5 -18.66 34.50 57.53
C LEU A 5 -19.48 34.01 56.32
N SER A 6 -20.81 33.93 56.45
CA SER A 6 -21.80 34.98 56.17
C SER A 6 -21.75 35.49 54.72
N GLY A 7 -22.78 35.12 53.97
CA GLY A 7 -23.01 35.55 52.60
C GLY A 7 -23.29 37.04 52.51
N SER A 8 -22.42 37.76 51.83
CA SER A 8 -22.67 39.08 51.24
C SER A 8 -21.52 39.43 50.29
N THR A 9 -21.31 38.64 49.24
CA THR A 9 -20.35 38.99 48.17
C THR A 9 -20.69 38.35 46.81
N MET A 10 -21.95 37.94 46.61
CA MET A 10 -22.44 37.31 45.38
C MET A 10 -23.39 38.23 44.57
N ALA A 11 -23.30 39.55 44.71
CA ALA A 11 -24.28 40.47 44.10
C ALA A 11 -23.70 41.69 43.37
N SER A 12 -22.40 41.72 43.03
CA SER A 12 -21.83 42.93 42.38
C SER A 12 -20.87 42.68 41.20
N PHE A 13 -21.03 41.59 40.46
CA PHE A 13 -20.29 41.39 39.20
C PHE A 13 -21.13 40.89 38.02
N ALA A 14 -22.45 40.78 38.17
CA ALA A 14 -23.36 40.30 37.14
C ALA A 14 -24.05 41.43 36.34
N VAL A 15 -23.36 42.56 36.14
CA VAL A 15 -23.81 43.63 35.26
C VAL A 15 -22.61 44.10 34.44
N LYS A 16 -22.39 43.49 33.27
CA LYS A 16 -21.63 43.99 32.09
C LYS A 16 -21.14 42.85 31.17
N ASN A 17 -21.96 41.83 30.91
CA ASN A 17 -21.65 40.92 29.78
C ASN A 17 -22.93 40.41 29.10
N PRO A 18 -23.32 40.94 27.92
CA PRO A 18 -24.56 40.59 27.24
C PRO A 18 -24.60 39.13 26.74
N LEU A 19 -23.47 38.43 26.71
CA LEU A 19 -23.38 37.01 26.29
C LEU A 19 -23.89 36.03 27.37
N LEU A 20 -23.78 36.35 28.66
CA LEU A 20 -24.28 35.48 29.74
C LEU A 20 -25.81 35.57 29.92
N ALA A 21 -26.43 36.69 29.54
CA ALA A 21 -27.89 36.86 29.55
C ALA A 21 -28.61 36.03 28.47
N ALA A 22 -27.92 35.72 27.36
CA ALA A 22 -28.45 34.88 26.29
C ALA A 22 -28.45 33.39 26.66
N ALA A 23 -27.45 32.93 27.42
CA ALA A 23 -27.34 31.54 27.85
C ALA A 23 -28.40 31.13 28.89
N ALA A 24 -28.90 32.07 29.70
CA ALA A 24 -29.94 31.79 30.70
C ALA A 24 -31.35 31.63 30.10
N ARG A 25 -31.59 32.11 28.86
CA ARG A 25 -32.91 32.00 28.19
C ARG A 25 -33.14 30.70 27.44
N PHE A 26 -32.12 29.83 27.33
CA PHE A 26 -32.23 28.55 26.61
C PHE A 26 -32.65 27.37 27.49
N ARG A 27 -32.87 27.57 28.80
CA ARG A 27 -33.11 26.47 29.75
C ARG A 27 -34.59 26.20 30.06
N THR A 28 -35.53 26.90 29.43
CA THR A 28 -36.97 26.72 29.66
C THR A 28 -37.76 26.72 28.35
N LEU A 29 -37.67 25.62 27.59
CA LEU A 29 -38.63 25.28 26.54
C LEU A 29 -39.08 23.83 26.77
N PRO A 30 -40.39 23.55 26.83
CA PRO A 30 -40.88 22.19 27.04
C PRO A 30 -40.62 21.32 25.81
N SER A 31 -40.18 20.08 26.03
CA SER A 31 -39.95 19.09 24.97
C SER A 31 -41.27 18.71 24.29
N ARG A 32 -41.53 19.29 23.12
CA ARG A 32 -42.63 18.83 22.26
C ARG A 32 -42.09 17.71 21.38
N ALA A 33 -42.47 16.47 21.69
CA ALA A 33 -42.18 15.31 20.86
C ALA A 33 -42.72 15.55 19.43
N GLY A 34 -41.80 15.78 18.50
CA GLY A 34 -42.10 15.98 17.09
C GLY A 34 -42.47 14.66 16.44
N ARG A 35 -43.71 14.57 15.97
CA ARG A 35 -44.22 13.53 15.08
C ARG A 35 -43.38 13.56 13.79
N PRO A 36 -42.82 12.45 13.28
CA PRO A 36 -41.95 12.49 12.10
C PRO A 36 -42.74 12.89 10.86
N LEU A 37 -42.20 13.84 10.10
CA LEU A 37 -42.74 14.27 8.81
C LEU A 37 -42.60 13.13 7.79
N PRO A 38 -43.63 12.80 7.00
CA PRO A 38 -43.47 11.91 5.88
C PRO A 38 -42.64 12.65 4.83
N PHE A 39 -41.71 11.96 4.15
CA PHE A 39 -40.82 12.50 3.12
C PHE A 39 -39.50 13.13 3.60
N SER A 40 -38.64 12.30 4.21
CA SER A 40 -37.18 12.45 4.04
C SER A 40 -36.71 11.44 2.99
N PRO A 41 -36.05 11.86 1.88
CA PRO A 41 -35.54 10.95 0.86
C PRO A 41 -34.36 10.10 1.36
N PHE A 42 -33.78 10.42 2.53
CA PHE A 42 -32.66 9.70 3.11
C PHE A 42 -33.03 8.44 3.91
N THR A 43 -34.31 8.24 4.23
CA THR A 43 -34.74 7.08 5.05
C THR A 43 -35.19 5.85 4.25
N ARG A 44 -35.25 5.91 2.91
CA ARG A 44 -35.76 4.77 2.10
C ARG A 44 -34.69 3.77 1.67
N THR A 45 -33.41 4.13 1.68
CA THR A 45 -32.31 3.24 1.25
C THR A 45 -31.72 2.39 2.38
N ALA A 46 -32.00 2.71 3.65
CA ALA A 46 -31.49 1.95 4.80
C ALA A 46 -32.26 0.64 5.07
N ARG A 47 -33.50 0.50 4.55
CA ARG A 47 -34.40 -0.64 4.86
C ARG A 47 -34.37 -1.77 3.83
N ARG A 48 -33.23 -2.00 3.18
CA ARG A 48 -33.00 -3.17 2.30
C ARG A 48 -31.59 -3.75 2.43
N ARG A 49 -30.91 -3.45 3.53
CA ARG A 49 -29.56 -3.94 3.87
C ARG A 49 -29.66 -4.65 5.22
N GLY A 50 -30.32 -5.80 5.21
CA GLY A 50 -30.69 -6.50 6.44
C GLY A 50 -31.64 -7.64 6.13
N GLN A 51 -31.23 -8.50 5.20
CA GLN A 51 -31.76 -9.84 5.09
C GLN A 51 -30.55 -10.75 4.95
N GLU A 52 -29.84 -10.85 6.08
CA GLU A 52 -28.83 -11.87 6.35
C GLU A 52 -29.57 -13.21 6.33
N THR A 53 -29.79 -13.76 5.14
CA THR A 53 -29.85 -15.21 5.03
C THR A 53 -28.49 -15.69 5.48
N GLY A 54 -28.44 -16.58 6.49
CA GLY A 54 -27.24 -17.31 6.86
C GLY A 54 -26.75 -18.12 5.67
N GLY A 55 -26.07 -17.43 4.75
CA GLY A 55 -25.63 -17.95 3.48
C GLY A 55 -24.39 -18.78 3.72
N GLU A 56 -24.39 -19.98 3.17
CA GLU A 56 -23.21 -20.82 3.09
C GLU A 56 -22.03 -19.95 2.65
N VAL A 57 -20.94 -20.01 3.41
CA VAL A 57 -19.70 -19.32 3.05
C VAL A 57 -19.32 -19.78 1.65
N PRO A 58 -19.14 -18.88 0.66
CA PRO A 58 -18.89 -19.27 -0.72
C PRO A 58 -17.45 -19.78 -0.85
N MET A 59 -17.22 -21.02 -0.42
CA MET A 59 -15.89 -21.62 -0.30
C MET A 59 -15.13 -21.62 -1.63
N THR A 60 -15.83 -21.84 -2.74
CA THR A 60 -15.24 -21.80 -4.09
C THR A 60 -14.75 -20.41 -4.45
N GLU A 61 -15.51 -19.36 -4.11
CA GLU A 61 -15.10 -17.97 -4.30
C GLU A 61 -13.89 -17.64 -3.42
N MET A 62 -13.93 -17.98 -2.13
CA MET A 62 -12.81 -17.72 -1.21
C MET A 62 -11.52 -18.43 -1.62
N LEU A 63 -11.61 -19.72 -1.97
CA LEU A 63 -10.46 -20.50 -2.43
C LEU A 63 -9.95 -19.97 -3.77
N GLY A 64 -10.85 -19.61 -4.68
CA GLY A 64 -10.50 -19.01 -5.96
C GLY A 64 -9.78 -17.67 -5.79
N THR A 65 -10.32 -16.78 -4.97
CA THR A 65 -9.72 -15.48 -4.64
C THR A 65 -8.34 -15.65 -4.03
N PHE A 66 -8.20 -16.54 -3.04
CA PHE A 66 -6.91 -16.79 -2.39
C PHE A 66 -5.89 -17.38 -3.37
N ALA A 67 -6.26 -18.44 -4.10
CA ALA A 67 -5.39 -19.09 -5.06
C ALA A 67 -4.93 -18.12 -6.16
N LEU A 68 -5.85 -17.30 -6.68
CA LEU A 68 -5.53 -16.32 -7.71
C LEU A 68 -4.72 -15.15 -7.17
N SER A 69 -4.88 -14.78 -5.89
CA SER A 69 -4.01 -13.79 -5.25
C SER A 69 -2.58 -14.27 -5.10
N VAL A 70 -2.37 -15.49 -4.58
CA VAL A 70 -1.03 -16.09 -4.49
C VAL A 70 -0.44 -16.31 -5.89
N GLY A 71 -1.24 -16.86 -6.81
CA GLY A 71 -0.83 -17.12 -8.18
C GLY A 71 -0.44 -15.85 -8.93
N ALA A 72 -1.21 -14.77 -8.78
CA ALA A 72 -0.88 -13.47 -9.38
C ALA A 72 0.37 -12.86 -8.74
N ALA A 73 0.53 -12.94 -7.41
CA ALA A 73 1.73 -12.42 -6.74
C ALA A 73 3.02 -13.12 -7.23
N VAL A 74 2.98 -14.44 -7.39
CA VAL A 74 4.11 -15.22 -7.94
C VAL A 74 4.28 -14.96 -9.45
N GLY A 75 3.18 -14.96 -10.21
CA GLY A 75 3.18 -14.72 -11.65
C GLY A 75 3.74 -13.35 -12.03
N MET A 76 3.56 -12.35 -11.18
CA MET A 76 4.10 -11.01 -11.39
C MET A 76 5.62 -10.95 -11.40
N GLU A 77 6.34 -11.86 -10.72
CA GLU A 77 7.80 -11.94 -10.81
C GLU A 77 8.23 -12.33 -12.23
N PHE A 78 7.60 -13.35 -12.82
CA PHE A 78 7.88 -13.78 -14.18
C PHE A 78 7.47 -12.71 -15.21
N TRP A 79 6.34 -12.05 -14.98
CA TRP A 79 5.92 -10.93 -15.81
C TRP A 79 6.91 -9.77 -15.74
N ALA A 80 7.35 -9.37 -14.54
CA ALA A 80 8.31 -8.30 -14.34
C ALA A 80 9.65 -8.63 -14.98
N GLN A 81 10.17 -9.84 -14.77
CA GLN A 81 11.39 -10.32 -15.40
C GLN A 81 11.32 -10.24 -16.93
N TRP A 82 10.24 -10.77 -17.52
CA TRP A 82 10.04 -10.72 -18.96
C TRP A 82 9.91 -9.29 -19.47
N ALA A 83 9.09 -8.46 -18.83
CA ALA A 83 8.87 -7.07 -19.23
C ALA A 83 10.16 -6.25 -19.10
N HIS A 84 10.94 -6.48 -18.05
CA HIS A 84 12.21 -5.82 -17.82
C HIS A 84 13.18 -6.12 -18.97
N LYS A 85 13.34 -7.39 -19.34
CA LYS A 85 14.19 -7.79 -20.46
C LYS A 85 13.65 -7.34 -21.82
N ALA A 86 12.40 -7.70 -22.12
CA ALA A 86 11.84 -7.60 -23.47
C ALA A 86 11.26 -6.23 -23.81
N LEU A 87 10.91 -5.42 -22.81
CA LEU A 87 10.34 -4.09 -23.01
C LEU A 87 11.27 -3.01 -22.47
N TRP A 88 11.64 -3.06 -21.19
CA TRP A 88 12.38 -1.96 -20.53
C TRP A 88 13.83 -1.85 -21.01
N HIS A 89 14.51 -2.97 -21.29
CA HIS A 89 15.84 -2.99 -21.93
C HIS A 89 15.79 -2.98 -23.47
N ALA A 90 14.61 -2.79 -24.06
CA ALA A 90 14.43 -2.73 -25.50
C ALA A 90 13.72 -1.44 -25.91
N SER A 91 12.44 -1.53 -26.28
CA SER A 91 11.67 -0.40 -26.82
C SER A 91 11.41 0.72 -25.79
N LEU A 92 11.45 0.41 -24.49
CA LEU A 92 11.17 1.34 -23.40
C LEU A 92 12.44 1.77 -22.64
N TRP A 93 13.63 1.56 -23.21
CA TRP A 93 14.91 1.96 -22.60
C TRP A 93 14.95 3.44 -22.23
N HIS A 94 14.43 4.33 -23.08
CA HIS A 94 14.40 5.76 -22.79
C HIS A 94 13.65 6.12 -21.49
N MET A 95 12.73 5.28 -21.02
CA MET A 95 12.07 5.43 -19.71
C MET A 95 12.88 4.77 -18.59
N HIS A 96 13.45 3.60 -18.86
CA HIS A 96 14.20 2.80 -17.89
C HIS A 96 15.62 3.30 -17.63
N GLU A 97 16.23 4.02 -18.57
CA GLU A 97 17.61 4.52 -18.48
C GLU A 97 17.82 5.41 -17.25
N SER A 98 16.79 6.18 -16.87
CA SER A 98 16.81 7.00 -15.65
C SER A 98 17.11 6.18 -14.39
N HIS A 99 16.74 4.90 -14.38
CA HIS A 99 16.96 3.96 -13.29
C HIS A 99 18.40 3.43 -13.22
N HIS A 100 19.07 3.33 -14.36
CA HIS A 100 20.46 2.85 -14.48
C HIS A 100 21.49 3.93 -14.19
N ARG A 101 21.06 5.19 -14.19
CA ARG A 101 21.90 6.35 -13.91
C ARG A 101 21.79 6.76 -12.44
N PRO A 102 22.78 7.51 -11.91
CA PRO A 102 22.64 8.13 -10.60
C PRO A 102 21.39 9.00 -10.54
N ARG A 103 20.58 8.80 -9.50
CA ARG A 103 19.28 9.46 -9.34
C ARG A 103 19.41 10.94 -9.01
N ASP A 104 18.64 11.77 -9.71
CA ASP A 104 18.46 13.20 -9.44
C ASP A 104 17.06 13.48 -8.83
N GLY A 105 16.98 13.56 -7.50
CA GLY A 105 15.74 13.90 -6.80
C GLY A 105 14.78 12.70 -6.58
N PRO A 106 13.58 12.93 -6.01
CA PRO A 106 12.74 11.85 -5.47
C PRO A 106 12.01 10.98 -6.51
N PHE A 107 11.90 11.43 -7.76
CA PHE A 107 11.16 10.74 -8.81
C PHE A 107 12.05 10.50 -10.04
N GLU A 108 11.79 9.41 -10.74
CA GLU A 108 12.44 9.03 -12.00
C GLU A 108 11.41 8.76 -13.08
N LEU A 109 11.77 8.92 -14.36
CA LEU A 109 10.88 8.57 -15.46
C LEU A 109 10.47 7.08 -15.40
N ASN A 110 11.37 6.23 -14.88
CA ASN A 110 11.13 4.81 -14.63
C ASN A 110 9.91 4.55 -13.71
N ASP A 111 9.53 5.50 -12.84
CA ASP A 111 8.38 5.34 -11.92
C ASP A 111 7.05 5.18 -12.69
N VAL A 112 7.02 5.54 -13.98
CA VAL A 112 5.86 5.30 -14.86
C VAL A 112 5.47 3.82 -14.92
N PHE A 113 6.44 2.90 -14.83
CA PHE A 113 6.15 1.46 -14.87
C PHE A 113 5.37 1.01 -13.63
N ALA A 114 5.64 1.60 -12.46
CA ALA A 114 4.87 1.33 -11.26
C ALA A 114 3.41 1.79 -11.43
N ILE A 115 3.21 2.98 -12.01
CA ILE A 115 1.87 3.54 -12.28
C ILE A 115 1.10 2.68 -13.29
N ILE A 116 1.75 2.29 -14.39
CA ILE A 116 1.15 1.45 -15.44
C ILE A 116 0.71 0.10 -14.87
N ASN A 117 1.48 -0.51 -13.98
CA ASN A 117 1.11 -1.78 -13.35
C ASN A 117 0.08 -1.60 -12.21
N ALA A 118 0.06 -0.46 -11.54
CA ALA A 118 -0.93 -0.15 -10.51
C ALA A 118 -2.35 0.03 -11.09
N GLY A 119 -2.48 0.60 -12.29
CA GLY A 119 -3.77 0.81 -12.95
C GLY A 119 -4.62 -0.46 -13.08
N PRO A 120 -4.11 -1.55 -13.70
CA PRO A 120 -4.79 -2.84 -13.78
C PRO A 120 -5.12 -3.43 -12.40
N ALA A 121 -4.22 -3.33 -11.43
CA ALA A 121 -4.46 -3.85 -10.08
C ALA A 121 -5.65 -3.14 -9.40
N ILE A 122 -5.68 -1.80 -9.47
CA ILE A 122 -6.77 -0.98 -8.92
C ILE A 122 -8.08 -1.29 -9.64
N ALA A 123 -8.07 -1.41 -10.97
CA ALA A 123 -9.26 -1.74 -11.75
C ALA A 123 -9.85 -3.11 -11.37
N LEU A 124 -8.98 -4.12 -11.22
CA LEU A 124 -9.36 -5.48 -10.81
C LEU A 124 -9.91 -5.51 -9.37
N LEU A 125 -9.25 -4.82 -8.43
CA LEU A 125 -9.71 -4.68 -7.05
C LEU A 125 -11.07 -3.97 -6.99
N ALA A 126 -11.22 -2.86 -7.70
CA ALA A 126 -12.48 -2.11 -7.74
C ALA A 126 -13.62 -2.96 -8.32
N TYR A 127 -13.38 -3.61 -9.46
CA TYR A 127 -14.37 -4.51 -10.06
C TYR A 127 -14.77 -5.62 -9.09
N GLY A 128 -13.80 -6.28 -8.48
CA GLY A 128 -14.06 -7.36 -7.53
C GLY A 128 -14.76 -6.91 -6.24
N PHE A 129 -14.50 -5.68 -5.79
CA PHE A 129 -15.12 -5.12 -4.58
C PHE A 129 -16.58 -4.70 -4.80
N PHE A 130 -16.90 -4.12 -5.97
CA PHE A 130 -18.24 -3.59 -6.25
C PHE A 130 -19.22 -4.62 -6.83
N HIS A 131 -18.75 -5.80 -7.23
CA HIS A 131 -19.58 -6.87 -7.78
C HIS A 131 -19.54 -8.12 -6.89
N ARG A 132 -20.50 -9.03 -7.07
CA ARG A 132 -20.62 -10.26 -6.28
C ARG A 132 -20.57 -11.49 -7.17
N GLY A 133 -20.00 -12.57 -6.63
CA GLY A 133 -19.91 -13.86 -7.30
C GLY A 133 -18.47 -14.21 -7.68
N LEU A 134 -18.32 -15.42 -8.23
CA LEU A 134 -17.02 -16.04 -8.47
C LEU A 134 -16.08 -15.17 -9.32
N ILE A 135 -16.54 -14.66 -10.47
CA ILE A 135 -15.69 -13.87 -11.37
C ILE A 135 -15.20 -12.57 -10.72
N PRO A 136 -16.06 -11.73 -10.10
CA PRO A 136 -15.61 -10.63 -9.27
C PRO A 136 -14.61 -11.04 -8.17
N GLY A 137 -14.88 -12.14 -7.44
CA GLY A 137 -13.97 -12.64 -6.41
C GLY A 137 -12.59 -13.03 -6.97
N LEU A 138 -12.54 -13.63 -8.15
CA LEU A 138 -11.29 -13.92 -8.86
C LEU A 138 -10.57 -12.63 -9.26
N CYS A 139 -11.26 -11.67 -9.87
CA CYS A 139 -10.68 -10.37 -10.21
C CYS A 139 -10.11 -9.67 -8.98
N PHE A 140 -10.83 -9.69 -7.85
CA PHE A 140 -10.33 -9.14 -6.58
C PHE A 140 -9.03 -9.84 -6.16
N GLY A 141 -9.01 -11.18 -6.21
CA GLY A 141 -7.82 -11.98 -5.90
C GLY A 141 -6.63 -11.61 -6.76
N ALA A 142 -6.81 -11.57 -8.08
CA ALA A 142 -5.76 -11.17 -9.03
C ALA A 142 -5.22 -9.76 -8.72
N GLY A 143 -6.12 -8.78 -8.57
CA GLY A 143 -5.75 -7.41 -8.22
C GLY A 143 -4.97 -7.34 -6.90
N LEU A 144 -5.41 -8.08 -5.88
CA LEU A 144 -4.72 -8.17 -4.59
C LEU A 144 -3.32 -8.76 -4.74
N GLY A 145 -3.16 -9.84 -5.53
CA GLY A 145 -1.86 -10.44 -5.80
C GLY A 145 -0.88 -9.49 -6.48
N ILE A 146 -1.36 -8.75 -7.50
CA ILE A 146 -0.55 -7.73 -8.19
C ILE A 146 -0.15 -6.61 -7.21
N THR A 147 -1.07 -6.13 -6.37
CA THR A 147 -0.77 -5.11 -5.36
C THR A 147 0.23 -5.60 -4.31
N LEU A 148 0.10 -6.84 -3.82
CA LEU A 148 1.03 -7.43 -2.87
C LEU A 148 2.44 -7.55 -3.47
N PHE A 149 2.54 -8.01 -4.71
CA PHE A 149 3.82 -8.02 -5.43
C PHE A 149 4.38 -6.61 -5.61
N GLY A 150 3.56 -5.65 -6.05
CA GLY A 150 3.98 -4.26 -6.23
C GLY A 150 4.48 -3.62 -4.94
N MET A 151 3.84 -3.89 -3.80
CA MET A 151 4.33 -3.45 -2.49
C MET A 151 5.67 -4.12 -2.15
N ALA A 152 5.78 -5.44 -2.30
CA ALA A 152 7.04 -6.15 -2.05
C ALA A 152 8.18 -5.62 -2.93
N TYR A 153 7.90 -5.36 -4.20
CA TYR A 153 8.81 -4.76 -5.16
C TYR A 153 9.25 -3.38 -4.68
N MET A 154 8.31 -2.49 -4.35
CA MET A 154 8.63 -1.15 -3.83
C MET A 154 9.52 -1.21 -2.58
N PHE A 155 9.22 -2.07 -1.60
CA PHE A 155 10.05 -2.16 -0.40
C PHE A 155 11.45 -2.73 -0.71
N VAL A 156 11.56 -3.77 -1.53
CA VAL A 156 12.85 -4.42 -1.79
C VAL A 156 13.65 -3.65 -2.82
N HIS A 157 13.09 -3.37 -3.99
CA HIS A 157 13.77 -2.65 -5.05
C HIS A 157 14.00 -1.18 -4.67
N ASP A 158 12.94 -0.39 -4.49
CA ASP A 158 13.06 1.06 -4.28
C ASP A 158 13.61 1.38 -2.89
N GLY A 159 13.08 0.71 -1.85
CA GLY A 159 13.48 0.91 -0.47
C GLY A 159 14.86 0.35 -0.16
N LEU A 160 15.08 -0.97 -0.34
CA LEU A 160 16.32 -1.63 0.07
C LEU A 160 17.46 -1.47 -0.93
N VAL A 161 17.23 -1.78 -2.22
CA VAL A 161 18.28 -1.75 -3.24
C VAL A 161 18.67 -0.32 -3.58
N HIS A 162 17.68 0.52 -3.89
CA HIS A 162 17.89 1.92 -4.31
C HIS A 162 17.92 2.93 -3.18
N ARG A 163 17.69 2.48 -1.94
CA ARG A 163 17.75 3.32 -0.73
C ARG A 163 16.88 4.58 -0.83
N ARG A 164 15.73 4.50 -1.51
CA ARG A 164 14.81 5.64 -1.64
C ARG A 164 14.15 5.99 -0.31
N PHE A 165 13.95 5.00 0.56
CA PHE A 165 13.40 5.17 1.92
C PHE A 165 13.86 4.02 2.84
N PRO A 166 13.88 4.22 4.17
CA PRO A 166 14.30 3.18 5.11
C PRO A 166 13.29 2.03 5.17
N VAL A 167 13.79 0.79 5.10
CA VAL A 167 12.96 -0.45 5.14
C VAL A 167 13.05 -1.22 6.45
N GLY A 168 13.78 -0.67 7.43
CA GLY A 168 13.95 -1.28 8.75
C GLY A 168 14.57 -2.69 8.70
N PRO A 169 14.05 -3.65 9.48
CA PRO A 169 14.64 -4.99 9.63
C PRO A 169 14.73 -5.82 8.35
N ILE A 170 13.92 -5.49 7.33
CA ILE A 170 13.96 -6.17 6.03
C ILE A 170 15.36 -6.10 5.42
N ALA A 171 16.10 -5.01 5.68
CA ALA A 171 17.44 -4.84 5.16
C ALA A 171 18.44 -5.86 5.72
N ASP A 172 18.18 -6.47 6.86
CA ASP A 172 19.11 -7.37 7.54
C ASP A 172 18.91 -8.84 7.15
N VAL A 173 17.81 -9.14 6.43
CA VAL A 173 17.51 -10.49 5.95
C VAL A 173 18.56 -10.94 4.91
N PRO A 174 19.26 -12.07 5.12
CA PRO A 174 20.32 -12.53 4.22
C PRO A 174 19.90 -12.66 2.76
N TYR A 175 18.68 -13.17 2.52
CA TYR A 175 18.15 -13.33 1.17
C TYR A 175 18.01 -11.99 0.44
N PHE A 176 17.44 -10.97 1.08
CA PHE A 176 17.27 -9.67 0.43
C PHE A 176 18.60 -8.93 0.21
N ARG A 177 19.63 -9.24 1.01
CA ARG A 177 21.00 -8.77 0.73
C ARG A 177 21.57 -9.41 -0.54
N ARG A 178 21.30 -10.70 -0.76
CA ARG A 178 21.67 -11.40 -1.99
C ARG A 178 20.93 -10.82 -3.20
N VAL A 179 19.62 -10.54 -3.08
CA VAL A 179 18.84 -9.84 -4.10
C VAL A 179 19.42 -8.47 -4.41
N ALA A 180 19.79 -7.69 -3.39
CA ALA A 180 20.41 -6.38 -3.60
C ALA A 180 21.76 -6.46 -4.31
N ALA A 181 22.59 -7.48 -4.01
CA ALA A 181 23.83 -7.74 -4.72
C ALA A 181 23.58 -8.10 -6.19
N ALA A 182 22.61 -8.98 -6.45
CA ALA A 182 22.24 -9.39 -7.80
C ALA A 182 21.72 -8.21 -8.65
N HIS A 183 20.84 -7.39 -8.08
CA HIS A 183 20.32 -6.19 -8.74
C HIS A 183 21.42 -5.14 -8.99
N LYS A 184 22.44 -5.08 -8.13
CA LYS A 184 23.58 -4.19 -8.35
C LYS A 184 24.46 -4.67 -9.51
N ILE A 185 24.62 -5.99 -9.69
CA ILE A 185 25.32 -6.56 -10.85
C ILE A 185 24.59 -6.23 -12.15
N HIS A 186 23.25 -6.27 -12.15
CA HIS A 186 22.43 -5.82 -13.27
C HIS A 186 22.76 -4.39 -13.69
N HIS A 187 22.83 -3.45 -12.75
CA HIS A 187 23.20 -2.04 -13.00
C HIS A 187 24.65 -1.83 -13.47
N MET A 188 25.51 -2.83 -13.28
CA MET A 188 26.87 -2.82 -13.86
C MET A 188 26.88 -3.30 -15.32
N ASP A 189 25.72 -3.67 -15.87
CA ASP A 189 25.55 -4.21 -17.22
C ASP A 189 26.48 -5.42 -17.51
N LYS A 190 26.69 -6.26 -16.49
CA LYS A 190 27.43 -7.52 -16.63
C LYS A 190 26.51 -8.62 -17.15
N PHE A 191 27.10 -9.68 -17.71
CA PHE A 191 26.36 -10.87 -18.16
C PHE A 191 25.22 -10.52 -19.14
N GLU A 192 25.47 -9.61 -20.08
CA GLU A 192 24.46 -9.12 -21.05
C GLU A 192 23.22 -8.49 -20.38
N GLY A 193 23.40 -7.89 -19.20
CA GLY A 193 22.33 -7.26 -18.45
C GLY A 193 21.56 -8.22 -17.54
N VAL A 194 22.00 -9.47 -17.35
CA VAL A 194 21.41 -10.39 -16.38
C VAL A 194 21.86 -10.02 -14.96
N PRO A 195 20.97 -10.03 -13.94
CA PRO A 195 19.57 -10.52 -13.94
C PRO A 195 18.50 -9.47 -14.27
N TYR A 196 17.34 -9.93 -14.77
CA TYR A 196 16.18 -9.05 -15.04
C TYR A 196 15.05 -9.21 -14.01
N GLY A 197 14.98 -10.34 -13.31
CA GLY A 197 14.08 -10.56 -12.18
C GLY A 197 14.62 -9.94 -10.91
N LEU A 198 13.71 -9.52 -10.02
CA LEU A 198 14.11 -8.96 -8.72
C LEU A 198 14.39 -10.09 -7.74
N PHE A 199 13.39 -10.92 -7.46
CA PHE A 199 13.52 -12.01 -6.50
C PHE A 199 14.22 -13.22 -7.12
N LEU A 200 14.00 -13.49 -8.41
CA LEU A 200 14.72 -14.54 -9.13
C LEU A 200 16.13 -14.12 -9.58
N GLY A 201 16.53 -12.87 -9.33
CA GLY A 201 17.82 -12.36 -9.81
C GLY A 201 19.05 -13.17 -9.36
N PRO A 202 19.16 -13.62 -8.10
CA PRO A 202 20.24 -14.53 -7.68
C PRO A 202 20.27 -15.85 -8.47
N LYS A 203 19.10 -16.39 -8.83
CA LYS A 203 18.97 -17.62 -9.61
C LYS A 203 19.34 -17.39 -11.08
N GLU A 204 18.91 -16.28 -11.67
CA GLU A 204 19.30 -15.94 -13.05
C GLU A 204 20.82 -15.76 -13.18
N LEU A 205 21.48 -15.16 -12.18
CA LEU A 205 22.94 -15.08 -12.14
C LEU A 205 23.59 -16.46 -12.03
N GLU A 206 23.02 -17.37 -11.23
CA GLU A 206 23.47 -18.75 -11.15
C GLU A 206 23.40 -19.45 -12.51
N ASP A 207 22.28 -19.29 -13.22
CA ASP A 207 22.03 -19.91 -14.52
C ASP A 207 22.99 -19.42 -15.62
N VAL A 208 23.58 -18.22 -15.48
CA VAL A 208 24.60 -17.68 -16.40
C VAL A 208 26.04 -17.78 -15.87
N GLY A 209 26.25 -18.46 -14.74
CA GLY A 209 27.59 -18.66 -14.15
C GLY A 209 28.15 -17.47 -13.38
N GLY A 210 27.33 -16.48 -13.02
CA GLY A 210 27.73 -15.27 -12.29
C GLY A 210 27.74 -15.38 -10.77
N LEU A 211 27.86 -16.60 -10.22
CA LEU A 211 27.86 -16.82 -8.77
C LEU A 211 29.06 -16.16 -8.08
N ASP A 212 30.24 -16.20 -8.68
CA ASP A 212 31.45 -15.63 -8.10
C ASP A 212 31.33 -14.11 -7.95
N GLU A 213 30.84 -13.41 -8.97
CA GLU A 213 30.52 -11.99 -8.93
C GLU A 213 29.47 -11.67 -7.87
N LEU A 214 28.43 -12.51 -7.74
CA LEU A 214 27.39 -12.36 -6.75
C LEU A 214 27.94 -12.46 -5.32
N GLU A 215 28.79 -13.44 -5.03
CA GLU A 215 29.43 -13.59 -3.72
C GLU A 215 30.40 -12.44 -3.42
N GLN A 216 31.14 -11.97 -4.43
CA GLN A 216 32.04 -10.82 -4.28
C GLN A 216 31.27 -9.53 -3.92
N GLU A 217 30.17 -9.24 -4.63
CA GLU A 217 29.35 -8.06 -4.34
C GLU A 217 28.59 -8.21 -3.02
N LEU A 218 28.11 -9.40 -2.67
CA LEU A 218 27.52 -9.68 -1.37
C LEU A 218 28.53 -9.44 -0.22
N ALA A 219 29.77 -9.94 -0.36
CA ALA A 219 30.84 -9.70 0.60
C ALA A 219 31.20 -8.21 0.71
N ARG A 220 31.15 -7.46 -0.41
CA ARG A 220 31.31 -5.99 -0.40
C ARG A 220 30.20 -5.31 0.41
N ILE A 221 28.93 -5.62 0.13
CA ILE A 221 27.78 -5.07 0.87
C ILE A 221 27.89 -5.38 2.36
N ASN A 222 28.30 -6.60 2.71
CA ASN A 222 28.41 -7.03 4.10
C ASN A 222 29.50 -6.25 4.87
N ARG A 223 30.64 -5.98 4.22
CA ARG A 223 31.72 -5.17 4.81
C ARG A 223 31.32 -3.71 4.99
N THR A 224 30.59 -3.13 4.05
CA THR A 224 30.16 -1.72 4.16
C THR A 224 29.14 -1.48 5.28
N ARG A 225 28.43 -2.52 5.74
CA ARG A 225 27.43 -2.39 6.82
C ARG A 225 27.94 -2.81 8.19
N SER A 226 29.10 -3.44 8.27
CA SER A 226 29.75 -3.79 9.56
C SER A 226 30.64 -2.67 10.12
N ILE A 227 30.68 -1.52 9.44
CA ILE A 227 31.39 -0.29 9.82
C ILE A 227 30.31 0.76 10.12
#